data_AF-A0A420B6N0-F1
#
_entry.id   AF-A0A420B6N0-F1
#
_cell.length_a   1.000
_cell.length_b   1.000
_cell.length_c   1.000
_cell.angle_alpha   90.00
_cell.angle_beta   90.00
_cell.angle_gamma   90.00
#
_symmetry.space_group_name_H-M   'P 1'
#
loop_
_entity.id
_entity.type
_entity.pdbx_description
1 polymer ?
#
loop_
_entity_poly.entity_id
_entity_poly.type
_entity_poly.pdbx_seq_one_letter_code
_entity_poly.pdbx_strand_id
1 'polypeptide(L)'
;MGNLLGNGKFEVEVDGVKIIVTEHTVQDQQIYRLIFDDKRPPLVITRASTWQGNMWTSVPQGRQQEAETLGQIITRYLDRR
;
A
#
# COMPACT_ATOMS: atom_id res chain seq x y z
N MET A 1 0.36 18.35 2.89
CA MET A 1 -0.31 17.27 2.14
C MET A 1 -1.06 16.40 3.15
N GLY A 2 -2.38 16.28 3.03
CA GLY A 2 -3.20 15.56 3.99
C GLY A 2 -3.15 14.05 3.75
N ASN A 3 -3.18 13.26 4.82
CA ASN A 3 -3.40 11.81 4.74
C ASN A 3 -4.67 11.54 3.91
N LEU A 4 -4.59 10.73 2.84
CA LEU A 4 -5.75 10.45 1.98
C LEU A 4 -6.80 9.61 2.71
N LEU A 5 -6.40 8.85 3.72
CA LEU A 5 -7.29 8.14 4.63
C LEU A 5 -7.50 8.86 5.97
N GLY A 6 -6.81 9.98 6.22
CA GLY A 6 -6.87 10.66 7.51
C GLY A 6 -6.19 9.90 8.67
N ASN A 7 -5.14 9.10 8.40
CA ASN A 7 -4.64 8.01 9.28
C ASN A 7 -5.60 6.82 9.40
N GLY A 8 -6.53 6.69 8.45
CA GLY A 8 -7.45 5.57 8.37
C GLY A 8 -6.75 4.28 7.94
N LYS A 9 -7.38 3.18 8.32
CA LYS A 9 -7.09 1.85 7.79
C LYS A 9 -8.31 1.36 7.03
N PHE A 10 -8.10 0.53 6.03
CA PHE A 10 -9.17 -0.21 5.38
C PHE A 10 -8.76 -1.66 5.22
N GLU A 11 -9.76 -2.52 5.06
CA GLU A 11 -9.58 -3.94 4.91
C GLU A 11 -9.95 -4.33 3.49
N VAL A 12 -9.13 -5.18 2.88
CA VAL A 12 -9.37 -5.73 1.55
C VAL A 12 -9.11 -7.23 1.57
N GLU A 13 -9.94 -7.99 0.88
CA GLU A 13 -9.75 -9.44 0.71
C GLU A 13 -9.16 -9.70 -0.67
N VAL A 14 -8.03 -10.41 -0.71
CA VAL A 14 -7.33 -10.78 -1.95
C VAL A 14 -7.01 -12.26 -1.87
N ASP A 15 -7.48 -13.05 -2.85
CA ASP A 15 -7.31 -14.50 -2.90
C ASP A 15 -7.76 -15.22 -1.60
N GLY A 16 -8.83 -14.74 -0.98
CA GLY A 16 -9.37 -15.28 0.28
C GLY A 16 -8.54 -14.92 1.53
N VAL A 17 -7.51 -14.09 1.38
CA VAL A 17 -6.72 -13.55 2.50
C VAL A 17 -7.17 -12.13 2.80
N LYS A 18 -7.52 -11.87 4.06
CA LYS A 18 -7.78 -10.51 4.54
C LYS A 18 -6.48 -9.75 4.73
N ILE A 19 -6.45 -8.54 4.18
CA ILE A 19 -5.31 -7.64 4.20
C ILE A 19 -5.78 -6.32 4.80
N ILE A 20 -5.18 -5.93 5.92
CA ILE A 20 -5.42 -4.66 6.57
C ILE A 20 -4.39 -3.68 6.03
N VAL A 21 -4.85 -2.67 5.30
CA VAL A 21 -4.02 -1.59 4.77
C VAL A 21 -4.14 -0.39 5.70
N THR A 22 -3.01 0.09 6.21
CA THR A 22 -2.93 1.31 7.03
C THR A 22 -2.05 2.33 6.32
N GLU A 23 -2.56 3.55 6.14
CA GLU A 23 -1.77 4.66 5.62
C GLU A 23 -1.00 5.32 6.75
N HIS A 24 0.28 5.58 6.50
CA HIS A 24 1.15 6.37 7.35
C HIS A 24 1.89 7.40 6.51
N THR A 25 2.23 8.53 7.12
CA THR A 25 3.11 9.53 6.50
C THR A 25 4.41 9.57 7.29
N VAL A 26 5.53 9.32 6.62
CA VAL A 26 6.87 9.31 7.21
C VAL A 26 7.76 10.24 6.38
N GLN A 27 8.32 11.28 7.00
CA GLN A 27 9.20 12.25 6.33
C GLN A 27 8.60 12.81 5.02
N ASP A 28 7.33 13.25 5.07
CA ASP A 28 6.56 13.73 3.91
C ASP A 28 6.29 12.68 2.80
N GLN A 29 6.67 11.43 3.02
CA GLN A 29 6.38 10.32 2.13
C GLN A 29 5.19 9.51 2.64
N GLN A 30 4.20 9.29 1.77
CA GLN A 30 3.08 8.40 2.07
C GLN A 30 3.49 6.95 1.90
N ILE A 31 3.38 6.18 2.97
CA ILE A 31 3.61 4.75 3.00
C ILE A 31 2.33 4.02 3.41
N TYR A 32 2.18 2.82 2.89
CA TYR A 32 1.05 1.95 3.16
C TYR A 32 1.59 0.67 3.75
N ARG A 33 1.16 0.35 4.98
CA ARG A 33 1.51 -0.88 5.66
C ARG A 33 0.38 -1.88 5.49
N LEU A 34 0.72 -3.03 4.92
CA LEU A 34 -0.19 -4.14 4.66
C LEU A 34 0.10 -5.26 5.65
N ILE A 35 -0.91 -5.61 6.45
CA ILE A 35 -0.87 -6.71 7.41
C ILE A 35 -1.78 -7.81 6.87
N PHE A 36 -1.24 -9.01 6.72
CA PHE A 36 -1.96 -10.14 6.17
C PHE A 36 -2.43 -11.06 7.29
N ASP A 37 -3.66 -11.57 7.18
CA ASP A 37 -4.22 -12.51 8.16
C ASP A 37 -3.60 -13.92 8.06
N ASP A 38 -2.98 -14.25 6.92
CA ASP A 38 -2.33 -15.54 6.64
C ASP A 38 -0.98 -15.77 7.35
N LYS A 39 -0.62 -14.90 8.31
CA LYS A 39 0.66 -14.91 9.05
C LYS A 39 1.91 -14.60 8.24
N ARG A 40 1.81 -14.21 6.96
CA ARG A 40 2.99 -13.77 6.19
C ARG A 40 3.53 -12.43 6.74
N PRO A 41 4.83 -12.12 6.56
CA PRO A 41 5.39 -10.88 7.08
C PRO A 41 4.69 -9.66 6.45
N PRO A 42 4.48 -8.59 7.24
CA PRO A 42 3.85 -7.38 6.74
C PRO A 42 4.64 -6.80 5.57
N LEU A 43 3.94 -6.19 4.63
CA LEU A 43 4.53 -5.54 3.49
C LEU A 43 4.32 -4.04 3.62
N VAL A 44 5.39 -3.26 3.53
CA VAL A 44 5.26 -1.81 3.40
C VAL A 44 5.45 -1.48 1.92
N ILE A 45 4.54 -0.68 1.38
CA ILE A 45 4.66 -0.17 0.03
C ILE A 45 4.57 1.36 0.04
N THR A 46 5.20 1.97 -0.93
CA THR A 46 5.17 3.41 -1.13
C THR A 46 4.96 3.73 -2.59
N ARG A 47 4.40 4.90 -2.86
CA ARG A 47 4.35 5.44 -4.22
C ARG A 47 5.64 6.21 -4.49
N ALA A 48 6.38 5.79 -5.51
CA ALA A 48 7.58 6.46 -5.96
C ALA A 48 7.31 7.13 -7.32
N SER A 49 7.65 8.41 -7.43
CA SER A 49 7.57 9.14 -8.70
C SER A 49 8.83 8.85 -9.49
N THR A 50 8.68 8.17 -10.63
CA THR A 50 9.76 7.87 -11.57
C THR A 50 9.60 8.69 -12.85
N TRP A 51 10.61 8.69 -13.71
CA TRP A 51 10.52 9.36 -15.03
C TRP A 51 9.38 8.82 -15.91
N GLN A 52 8.99 7.55 -15.70
CA GLN A 52 7.88 6.90 -16.41
C GLN A 52 6.52 7.11 -15.73
N GLY A 53 6.48 7.85 -14.62
CA GLY A 53 5.28 8.10 -13.82
C GLY A 53 5.36 7.47 -12.44
N ASN A 54 4.21 7.37 -11.78
CA ASN A 54 4.12 6.92 -10.40
C ASN A 54 4.08 5.39 -10.35
N MET A 55 5.07 4.77 -9.72
CA MET A 55 5.16 3.31 -9.53
C MET A 55 5.03 2.97 -8.04
N TRP A 56 4.51 1.79 -7.74
CA TRP A 56 4.47 1.24 -6.40
C TRP A 56 5.76 0.47 -6.10
N THR A 57 6.36 0.71 -4.94
CA THR A 57 7.64 0.09 -4.54
C THR A 57 7.52 -0.57 -3.18
N SER A 58 8.09 -1.77 -3.04
CA SER A 58 8.14 -2.52 -1.77
C SER A 58 9.31 -2.08 -0.89
N VAL A 59 9.07 -1.98 0.43
CA VAL A 59 10.10 -1.78 1.46
C VAL A 59 9.90 -2.82 2.57
N PRO A 60 10.87 -3.71 2.85
CA PRO A 60 12.15 -3.92 2.15
C PRO A 60 11.98 -4.48 0.74
N GLN A 61 13.05 -4.41 -0.06
CA GLN A 61 13.08 -4.92 -1.43
C GLN A 61 12.88 -6.44 -1.50
N GLY A 62 12.42 -6.94 -2.65
CA GLY A 62 12.18 -8.37 -2.90
C GLY A 62 10.71 -8.75 -3.02
N ARG A 63 9.79 -7.80 -2.80
CA ARG A 63 8.33 -8.01 -2.90
C ARG A 63 7.67 -7.04 -3.88
N GLN A 64 8.40 -6.69 -4.94
CA GLN A 64 7.97 -5.68 -5.92
C GLN A 64 6.69 -6.09 -6.65
N GLN A 65 6.55 -7.36 -7.02
CA GLN A 65 5.35 -7.88 -7.68
C GLN A 65 4.10 -7.79 -6.79
N GLU A 66 4.24 -8.07 -5.49
CA GLU A 66 3.16 -7.86 -4.51
C GLU A 66 2.87 -6.37 -4.35
N ALA A 67 3.89 -5.51 -4.33
CA ALA A 67 3.71 -4.08 -4.21
C ALA A 67 2.96 -3.46 -5.41
N GLU A 68 3.25 -3.89 -6.62
CA GLU A 68 2.50 -3.44 -7.81
C GLU A 68 1.05 -3.90 -7.75
N THR A 69 0.81 -5.17 -7.42
CA THR A 69 -0.55 -5.74 -7.36
C THR A 69 -1.39 -5.05 -6.28
N LEU A 70 -0.88 -5.00 -5.05
CA LEU A 70 -1.58 -4.41 -3.91
C LEU A 70 -1.66 -2.88 -4.02
N GLY A 71 -0.63 -2.25 -4.57
CA GLY A 71 -0.62 -0.83 -4.86
C GLY A 71 -1.70 -0.41 -5.87
N GLN A 72 -1.95 -1.22 -6.91
CA GLN A 72 -3.08 -0.97 -7.81
C GLN A 72 -4.43 -1.06 -7.09
N ILE A 73 -4.59 -2.02 -6.18
CA ILE A 73 -5.82 -2.15 -5.37
C ILE A 73 -6.01 -0.92 -4.48
N ILE A 74 -4.95 -0.47 -3.80
CA ILE A 74 -4.96 0.76 -3.00
C ILE A 74 -5.32 1.96 -3.86
N THR A 75 -4.70 2.10 -5.04
CA THR A 75 -4.99 3.20 -5.98
C THR A 75 -6.47 3.22 -6.37
N ARG A 76 -7.04 2.07 -6.73
CA ARG A 76 -8.47 1.96 -7.09
C ARG A 76 -9.40 2.27 -5.93
N TYR A 77 -8.99 1.91 -4.71
CA TYR A 77 -9.76 2.23 -3.51
C TYR A 77 -9.74 3.74 -3.22
N LEU A 78 -8.57 4.38 -3.36
CA LEU A 78 -8.40 5.81 -3.18
C LEU A 78 -9.12 6.63 -4.26
N ASP A 79 -9.10 6.18 -5.51
CA ASP A 79 -9.77 6.85 -6.64
C ASP A 79 -11.31 6.84 -6.50
N ARG A 80 -11.86 5.83 -5.81
CA ARG A 80 -13.30 5.71 -5.55
C ARG A 80 -13.84 6.59 -4.42
N ARG A 81 -12.98 7.32 -3.69
CA ARG A 81 -13.35 8.09 -2.49
C ARG A 81 -13.20 9.59 -2.72
#